data_AF-A0A1J9UUM0-F1
#
_entry.id   AF-A0A1J9UUM0-F1
#
_cell.length_a   1.000
_cell.length_b   1.000
_cell.length_c   1.000
_cell.angle_alpha   90.00
_cell.angle_beta   90.00
_cell.angle_gamma   90.00
#
_symmetry.space_group_name_H-M   'P 1'
#
loop_
_entity.id
_entity.type
_entity.pdbx_description
1 polymer ?
#
loop_
_entity_poly.entity_id
_entity_poly.type
_entity_poly.pdbx_seq_one_letter_code
_entity_poly.pdbx_strand_id
1 'polypeptide(L)'
;MSDLQTKLGSGMNKLQEGIEQGKMKLQVAQEIAQLKKGMQVQMQKKAEVLLELGQQVYVQLRGNGVNEASLKEMIAPIQEFDVAIYQARKRIVELQKQQGEKATCECGGSLSMNDKFCGSCGKPNPMLAVENNSEKANCITCNEHIDKDSTYCPVCGIKQSGE
;
A
#
# COMPACT_ATOMS: atom_id res chain seq x y z
N MET A 1 -45.75 1.67 33.82
CA MET A 1 -45.83 1.68 32.34
C MET A 1 -44.67 2.42 31.66
N SER A 2 -43.68 2.96 32.38
CA SER A 2 -42.60 3.80 31.81
C SER A 2 -41.33 3.03 31.41
N ASP A 3 -41.01 1.89 32.04
CA ASP A 3 -39.74 1.16 31.81
C ASP A 3 -39.72 0.27 30.56
N LEU A 4 -40.88 -0.13 30.03
CA LEU A 4 -40.98 -1.00 28.85
C LEU A 4 -40.80 -0.21 27.55
N GLN A 5 -41.32 1.01 27.46
CA GLN A 5 -41.14 1.90 26.31
C GLN A 5 -39.70 2.39 26.19
N THR A 6 -39.02 2.72 27.30
CA THR A 6 -37.60 3.10 27.31
C THR A 6 -36.69 1.94 26.95
N LYS A 7 -36.96 0.73 27.45
CA LYS A 7 -36.20 -0.48 27.05
C LYS A 7 -36.40 -0.83 25.58
N LEU A 8 -37.63 -0.77 25.05
CA LEU A 8 -37.92 -1.01 23.63
C LEU A 8 -37.26 0.04 22.71
N GLY A 9 -37.34 1.33 23.06
CA GLY A 9 -36.68 2.41 22.33
C GLY A 9 -35.15 2.29 22.34
N SER A 10 -34.56 1.95 23.49
CA SER A 10 -33.11 1.72 23.60
C SER A 10 -32.65 0.50 22.79
N GLY A 11 -33.48 -0.56 22.71
CA GLY A 11 -33.20 -1.74 21.90
C GLY A 11 -33.26 -1.46 20.40
N MET A 12 -34.23 -0.63 19.97
CA MET A 12 -34.38 -0.22 18.58
C MET A 12 -33.22 0.68 18.11
N ASN A 13 -32.78 1.62 18.95
CA ASN A 13 -31.60 2.45 18.66
C ASN A 13 -30.32 1.60 18.52
N LYS A 14 -30.10 0.63 19.41
CA LYS A 14 -28.96 -0.31 19.31
C LYS A 14 -29.01 -1.17 18.05
N LEU A 15 -30.20 -1.59 17.63
CA LEU A 15 -30.38 -2.34 16.38
C LEU A 15 -30.03 -1.47 15.17
N GLN A 16 -30.49 -0.22 15.15
CA GLN A 16 -30.18 0.74 14.09
C GLN A 16 -28.68 1.07 14.04
N GLU A 17 -28.04 1.28 15.18
CA GLU A 17 -26.59 1.44 15.29
C GLU A 17 -25.83 0.22 14.76
N GLY A 18 -26.28 -1.00 15.10
CA GLY A 18 -25.68 -2.24 14.60
C GLY A 18 -25.79 -2.39 13.07
N ILE A 19 -26.92 -1.98 12.48
CA ILE A 19 -27.13 -1.99 11.03
C ILE A 19 -26.20 -0.99 10.34
N GLU A 20 -26.10 0.24 10.86
CA GLU A 20 -25.22 1.27 10.29
C GLU A 20 -23.74 0.87 10.42
N GLN A 21 -23.33 0.31 11.56
CA GLN A 21 -21.97 -0.23 11.72
C GLN A 21 -21.68 -1.36 10.73
N GLY A 22 -22.65 -2.27 10.51
CA GLY A 22 -22.52 -3.35 9.51
C GLY A 22 -22.35 -2.82 8.08
N LYS A 23 -23.13 -1.80 7.72
CA LYS A 23 -23.05 -1.13 6.41
C LYS A 23 -21.70 -0.46 6.20
N MET A 24 -21.20 0.25 7.22
CA MET A 24 -19.89 0.90 7.17
C MET A 24 -18.75 -0.12 6.98
N LYS A 25 -18.74 -1.21 7.76
CA LYS A 25 -17.74 -2.29 7.59
C LYS A 25 -17.77 -2.91 6.20
N LEU A 26 -18.97 -3.13 5.65
CA LEU A 26 -19.11 -3.67 4.30
C LEU A 26 -18.55 -2.71 3.23
N GLN A 27 -18.82 -1.41 3.34
CA GLN A 27 -18.26 -0.40 2.44
C GLN A 27 -16.73 -0.37 2.48
N VAL A 28 -16.14 -0.41 3.68
CA VAL A 28 -14.68 -0.44 3.82
C VAL A 28 -14.09 -1.74 3.25
N ALA A 29 -14.74 -2.89 3.48
CA ALA A 29 -14.30 -4.15 2.90
C ALA A 29 -14.32 -4.13 1.35
N GLN A 30 -15.34 -3.50 0.76
CA GLN A 30 -15.42 -3.29 -0.69
C GLN A 30 -14.30 -2.36 -1.20
N GLU A 31 -14.02 -1.26 -0.49
CA GLU A 31 -12.91 -0.33 -0.82
C GLU A 31 -11.56 -1.07 -0.79
N ILE A 32 -11.28 -1.85 0.27
CA ILE A 32 -10.07 -2.67 0.37
C ILE A 32 -9.96 -3.66 -0.79
N ALA A 33 -11.06 -4.33 -1.15
CA ALA A 33 -11.07 -5.28 -2.27
C ALA A 33 -10.75 -4.59 -3.60
N GLN A 34 -11.31 -3.40 -3.85
CA GLN A 34 -11.03 -2.59 -5.04
C GLN A 34 -9.56 -2.13 -5.07
N LEU A 35 -9.02 -1.65 -3.95
CA LEU A 35 -7.61 -1.26 -3.83
C LEU A 35 -6.66 -2.42 -4.09
N LYS A 36 -6.95 -3.61 -3.54
CA LYS A 36 -6.16 -4.83 -3.79
C LYS A 36 -6.17 -5.23 -5.27
N LYS A 37 -7.34 -5.17 -5.91
CA LYS A 37 -7.46 -5.45 -7.35
C LYS A 37 -6.67 -4.43 -8.18
N GLY A 38 -6.82 -3.13 -7.87
CA GLY A 38 -6.07 -2.06 -8.54
C GLY A 38 -4.56 -2.24 -8.38
N MET A 39 -4.08 -2.54 -7.18
CA MET A 39 -2.69 -2.84 -6.91
C MET A 39 -2.18 -4.03 -7.75
N GLN A 40 -2.94 -5.12 -7.82
CA GLN A 40 -2.57 -6.28 -8.64
C GLN A 40 -2.40 -5.92 -10.12
N VAL A 41 -3.30 -5.08 -10.66
CA VAL A 41 -3.21 -4.59 -12.04
C VAL A 41 -1.94 -3.77 -12.26
N GLN A 42 -1.59 -2.86 -11.33
CA GLN A 42 -0.36 -2.06 -11.45
C GLN A 42 0.90 -2.92 -11.32
N MET A 43 0.89 -3.91 -10.42
CA MET A 43 2.00 -4.87 -10.29
C MET A 43 2.20 -5.69 -11.55
N GLN A 44 1.11 -6.10 -12.22
CA GLN A 44 1.18 -6.79 -13.50
C GLN A 44 1.75 -5.90 -14.60
N LYS A 45 1.26 -4.66 -14.75
CA LYS A 45 1.81 -3.69 -15.72
C LYS A 45 3.30 -3.44 -15.50
N LYS A 46 3.73 -3.27 -14.25
CA LYS A 46 5.15 -3.13 -13.90
C LYS A 46 5.96 -4.36 -14.33
N ALA A 47 5.44 -5.57 -14.07
CA ALA A 47 6.10 -6.81 -14.45
C ALA A 47 6.23 -6.96 -15.97
N GLU A 48 5.20 -6.57 -16.74
CA GLU A 48 5.22 -6.56 -18.21
C GLU A 48 6.31 -5.64 -18.75
N VAL A 49 6.39 -4.38 -18.27
CA VAL A 49 7.45 -3.45 -18.68
C VAL A 49 8.85 -3.96 -18.35
N LEU A 50 9.04 -4.54 -17.16
CA LEU A 50 10.33 -5.10 -16.76
C LEU A 50 10.72 -6.32 -17.61
N LEU A 51 9.75 -7.13 -18.00
CA LEU A 51 9.98 -8.27 -18.88
C LEU A 51 10.38 -7.81 -20.29
N GLU A 52 9.65 -6.84 -20.85
CA GLU A 52 9.98 -6.22 -22.13
C GLU A 52 11.36 -5.56 -22.12
N LEU A 53 11.72 -4.88 -21.03
CA LEU A 53 13.06 -4.32 -20.82
C LEU A 53 14.14 -5.39 -20.91
N GLY A 54 13.95 -6.50 -20.19
CA GLY A 54 14.91 -7.61 -20.21
C GLY A 54 15.04 -8.24 -21.61
N GLN A 55 13.93 -8.43 -22.31
CA GLN A 55 13.93 -8.93 -23.69
C GLN A 55 14.66 -7.99 -24.64
N GLN A 56 14.41 -6.69 -24.52
CA GLN A 56 15.03 -5.67 -25.36
C GLN A 56 16.55 -5.58 -25.11
N VAL A 57 16.98 -5.61 -23.85
CA VAL A 57 18.41 -5.66 -23.50
C VAL A 57 19.06 -6.93 -24.06
N TYR A 58 18.42 -8.09 -23.91
CA TYR A 58 18.93 -9.35 -24.44
C TYR A 58 19.13 -9.30 -25.96
N VAL A 59 18.17 -8.77 -26.72
CA VAL A 59 18.29 -8.61 -28.17
C VAL A 59 19.42 -7.64 -28.54
N GLN A 60 19.51 -6.50 -27.85
CA GLN A 60 20.53 -5.48 -28.11
C GLN A 60 21.95 -5.98 -27.84
N LEU A 61 22.15 -6.78 -26.78
CA LEU A 61 23.43 -7.40 -26.44
C LEU A 61 23.93 -8.38 -27.50
N ARG A 62 23.04 -8.94 -28.32
CA ARG A 62 23.42 -9.80 -29.46
C ARG A 62 23.79 -9.03 -30.72
N GLY A 63 23.56 -7.72 -30.73
CA GLY A 63 23.90 -6.81 -31.82
C GLY A 63 25.04 -5.88 -31.45
N ASN A 64 24.84 -4.57 -31.65
CA ASN A 64 25.86 -3.53 -31.49
C ASN A 64 25.93 -2.93 -30.07
N GLY A 65 25.39 -3.62 -29.06
CA GLY A 65 25.37 -3.15 -27.67
C GLY A 65 24.06 -2.48 -27.27
N VAL A 66 24.02 -2.00 -26.02
CA VAL A 66 22.80 -1.53 -25.36
C VAL A 66 22.55 -0.04 -25.63
N ASN A 67 21.35 0.31 -26.10
CA ASN A 67 20.87 1.68 -26.25
C ASN A 67 20.16 2.13 -24.97
N GLU A 68 20.91 2.74 -24.05
CA GLU A 68 20.42 3.21 -22.76
C GLU A 68 19.27 4.23 -22.86
N ALA A 69 19.26 5.10 -23.88
CA ALA A 69 18.22 6.10 -24.05
C ALA A 69 16.84 5.45 -24.28
N SER A 70 16.79 4.44 -25.14
CA SER A 70 15.57 3.64 -25.37
C SER A 70 15.12 2.89 -24.12
N LEU A 71 16.04 2.41 -23.29
CA LEU A 71 15.70 1.75 -22.03
C LEU A 71 15.10 2.72 -21.01
N LYS A 72 15.65 3.93 -20.92
CA LYS A 72 15.14 4.99 -20.03
C LYS A 72 13.69 5.36 -20.35
N GLU A 73 13.36 5.48 -21.64
CA GLU A 73 11.99 5.74 -22.09
C GLU A 73 11.05 4.59 -21.69
N MET A 74 11.50 3.34 -21.86
CA MET A 74 10.70 2.16 -21.52
C MET A 74 10.36 2.06 -20.03
N ILE A 75 11.31 2.42 -19.15
CA ILE A 75 11.09 2.34 -17.69
C ILE A 75 10.40 3.57 -17.10
N ALA A 76 10.21 4.65 -17.87
CA ALA A 76 9.58 5.87 -17.37
C ALA A 76 8.23 5.64 -16.65
N PRO A 77 7.33 4.76 -17.12
CA PRO A 77 6.06 4.48 -16.44
C PRO A 77 6.19 3.72 -15.11
N ILE A 78 7.31 3.03 -14.86
CA ILE A 78 7.48 2.18 -13.66
C ILE A 78 7.29 2.98 -12.37
N GLN A 79 7.77 4.22 -12.37
CA GLN A 79 7.64 5.09 -11.21
C GLN A 79 6.18 5.38 -10.85
N GLU A 80 5.31 5.59 -11.83
CA GLU A 80 3.88 5.81 -11.59
C GLU A 80 3.22 4.55 -11.01
N PHE A 81 3.60 3.37 -11.51
CA PHE A 81 3.12 2.10 -10.97
C PHE A 81 3.56 1.91 -9.51
N ASP A 82 4.81 2.25 -9.19
CA ASP A 82 5.34 2.14 -7.81
C ASP A 82 4.62 3.07 -6.84
N VAL A 83 4.36 4.32 -7.23
CA VAL A 83 3.57 5.27 -6.43
C VAL A 83 2.14 4.74 -6.23
N ALA A 84 1.49 4.26 -7.29
CA ALA A 84 0.12 3.74 -7.21
C ALA A 84 0.02 2.51 -6.29
N ILE A 85 0.99 1.59 -6.37
CA ILE A 85 1.08 0.42 -5.50
C ILE A 85 1.27 0.84 -4.04
N TYR A 86 2.20 1.76 -3.79
CA TYR A 86 2.47 2.26 -2.44
C TYR A 86 1.25 2.95 -1.81
N GLN A 87 0.60 3.86 -2.54
CA GLN A 87 -0.58 4.58 -2.05
C GLN A 87 -1.75 3.64 -1.77
N ALA A 88 -1.99 2.65 -2.64
CA ALA A 88 -3.02 1.64 -2.40
C ALA A 88 -2.73 0.83 -1.11
N ARG A 89 -1.48 0.43 -0.88
CA ARG A 89 -1.07 -0.28 0.35
C ARG A 89 -1.26 0.59 1.59
N LYS A 90 -0.80 1.83 1.54
CA LYS A 90 -0.94 2.79 2.64
C LYS A 90 -2.41 2.97 3.01
N ARG A 91 -3.28 3.16 2.02
CA ARG A 91 -4.73 3.29 2.22
C ARG A 91 -5.36 2.03 2.82
N ILE A 92 -4.98 0.83 2.37
CA ILE A 92 -5.46 -0.43 2.95
C ILE A 92 -5.11 -0.51 4.44
N VAL A 93 -3.87 -0.16 4.80
CA VAL A 93 -3.41 -0.16 6.19
C VAL A 93 -4.21 0.83 7.03
N GLU A 94 -4.46 2.05 6.53
CA GLU A 94 -5.29 3.05 7.21
C GLU A 94 -6.72 2.55 7.46
N LEU A 95 -7.36 1.96 6.45
CA LEU A 95 -8.71 1.40 6.55
C LEU A 95 -8.78 0.24 7.55
N GLN A 96 -7.77 -0.64 7.57
CA GLN A 96 -7.70 -1.73 8.53
C GLN A 96 -7.49 -1.23 9.96
N LYS A 97 -6.67 -0.17 10.16
CA LYS A 97 -6.51 0.47 11.48
C LYS A 97 -7.83 1.04 11.98
N GLN A 98 -8.58 1.72 11.12
CA GLN A 98 -9.90 2.30 11.46
C GLN A 98 -10.92 1.24 11.89
N GLN A 99 -10.86 0.02 11.33
CA GLN A 99 -11.75 -1.07 11.71
C GLN A 99 -11.28 -1.88 12.93
N GLY A 100 -10.08 -1.63 13.46
CA GLY A 100 -9.46 -2.46 14.50
C GLY A 100 -9.14 -3.89 14.02
N GLU A 101 -9.03 -4.09 12.70
CA GLU A 101 -8.74 -5.39 12.10
C GLU A 101 -7.25 -5.71 12.14
N LYS A 102 -6.91 -7.01 12.24
CA LYS A 102 -5.54 -7.49 12.05
C LYS A 102 -5.06 -7.14 10.65
N ALA A 103 -3.89 -6.52 10.54
CA ALA A 103 -3.26 -6.33 9.23
C ALA A 103 -2.94 -7.67 8.58
N THR A 104 -2.81 -7.61 7.25
CA THR A 104 -2.22 -8.70 6.48
C THR A 104 -0.91 -8.20 5.92
N CYS A 105 0.16 -8.97 6.11
CA CYS A 105 1.44 -8.71 5.46
C CYS A 105 1.30 -8.84 3.95
N GLU A 106 2.21 -8.20 3.21
CA GLU A 106 2.31 -8.30 1.74
C GLU A 106 2.44 -9.74 1.24
N CYS A 107 3.01 -10.64 2.07
CA CYS A 107 3.14 -12.05 1.74
C CYS A 107 1.87 -12.88 2.01
N GLY A 108 0.78 -12.26 2.47
CA GLY A 108 -0.45 -12.94 2.89
C GLY A 108 -0.45 -13.44 4.34
N GLY A 109 0.64 -13.25 5.10
CA GLY A 109 0.71 -13.61 6.51
C GLY A 109 -0.16 -12.72 7.39
N SER A 110 -0.80 -13.29 8.42
CA SER A 110 -1.57 -12.50 9.40
C SER A 110 -0.64 -11.72 10.32
N LEU A 111 -0.99 -10.46 10.61
CA LEU A 111 -0.28 -9.57 11.53
C LEU A 111 -1.21 -9.11 12.65
N SER A 112 -0.80 -9.34 13.89
CA SER A 112 -1.38 -8.69 15.06
C SER A 112 -0.98 -7.22 15.14
N MET A 113 -1.75 -6.41 15.86
CA MET A 113 -1.42 -5.01 16.14
C MET A 113 -0.08 -4.83 16.86
N ASN A 114 0.41 -5.86 17.56
CA ASN A 114 1.67 -5.81 18.30
C ASN A 114 2.84 -6.51 17.60
N ASP A 115 2.60 -7.14 16.45
CA ASP A 115 3.66 -7.85 15.73
C ASP A 115 4.61 -6.85 15.08
N LYS A 116 5.88 -6.79 15.50
CA LYS A 116 6.87 -5.89 14.86
C LYS A 116 7.23 -6.34 13.44
N PHE A 117 7.19 -7.65 13.19
CA PHE A 117 7.53 -8.28 11.92
C PHE A 117 6.53 -9.39 11.60
N CYS A 118 6.38 -9.71 10.33
CA CYS A 118 5.59 -10.83 9.87
C CYS A 118 6.28 -12.16 10.21
N GLY A 119 5.61 -13.02 10.96
CA GLY A 119 6.11 -14.37 11.26
C GLY A 119 6.27 -15.26 10.02
N SER A 120 5.63 -14.94 8.90
CA SER A 120 5.71 -15.74 7.66
C SER A 120 6.85 -15.33 6.73
N CYS A 121 7.21 -14.04 6.64
CA CYS A 121 8.25 -13.57 5.70
C CYS A 121 9.30 -12.63 6.31
N GLY A 122 9.23 -12.34 7.60
CA GLY A 122 10.18 -11.47 8.31
C GLY A 122 10.07 -9.97 8.00
N LYS A 123 9.21 -9.56 7.04
CA LYS A 123 9.03 -8.13 6.72
C LYS A 123 8.42 -7.36 7.90
N PRO A 124 8.80 -6.09 8.11
CA PRO A 124 8.21 -5.24 9.15
C PRO A 124 6.68 -5.15 9.01
N ASN A 125 5.97 -5.07 10.13
CA ASN A 125 4.53 -4.85 10.11
C ASN A 125 4.23 -3.42 9.68
N PRO A 126 3.52 -3.20 8.55
CA PRO A 126 3.22 -1.86 8.06
C PRO A 126 2.28 -1.08 8.97
N MET A 127 1.54 -1.73 9.89
CA MET A 127 0.74 -1.02 10.89
C MET A 127 1.56 -0.40 12.01
N LEU A 128 2.68 -1.04 12.34
CA LEU A 128 3.63 -0.62 13.37
C LEU A 128 4.86 0.04 12.79
N ALA A 129 4.88 0.33 11.48
CA ALA A 129 5.84 1.24 10.90
C ALA A 129 5.77 2.51 11.75
N VAL A 130 6.78 2.66 12.60
CA VAL A 130 6.79 3.61 13.70
C VAL A 130 6.56 4.98 13.05
N GLU A 131 5.61 5.74 13.57
CA GLU A 131 5.62 7.19 13.40
C GLU A 131 6.88 7.67 14.11
N ASN A 132 8.03 7.42 13.51
CA ASN A 132 9.27 8.06 13.91
C ASN A 132 8.97 9.55 13.76
N ASN A 133 9.24 10.29 14.82
CA ASN A 133 9.19 11.74 14.86
C ASN A 133 10.33 12.35 13.99
N SER A 134 10.73 11.62 12.94
CA SER A 134 11.71 12.02 11.95
C SER A 134 11.06 13.05 11.04
N GLU A 135 11.83 14.09 10.74
CA GLU A 135 11.42 15.08 9.76
C GLU A 135 11.08 14.37 8.44
N LYS A 136 9.97 14.77 7.83
CA LYS A 136 9.57 14.27 6.51
C LYS A 136 10.03 15.24 5.44
N ALA A 137 10.44 14.69 4.30
CA ALA A 137 10.77 15.44 3.11
C ALA A 137 10.10 14.80 1.88
N ASN A 138 9.95 15.59 0.82
CA ASN A 138 9.44 15.06 -0.45
C ASN A 138 10.57 14.35 -1.19
N CYS A 139 10.28 13.16 -1.72
CA CYS A 139 11.19 12.48 -2.63
C CYS A 139 11.49 13.37 -3.85
N ILE A 140 12.77 13.52 -4.20
CA ILE A 140 13.23 14.37 -5.31
C ILE A 140 12.70 13.97 -6.69
N THR A 141 12.11 12.78 -6.81
CA THR A 141 11.66 12.24 -8.10
C THR A 141 10.17 11.87 -8.10
N CYS A 142 9.68 11.14 -7.10
CA CYS A 142 8.27 10.76 -7.04
C CYS A 142 7.39 11.64 -6.14
N ASN A 143 7.99 12.62 -5.46
CA ASN A 143 7.31 13.59 -4.59
C ASN A 143 6.53 12.99 -3.39
N GLU A 144 6.70 11.70 -3.08
CA GLU A 144 6.13 11.10 -1.88
C GLU A 144 6.80 11.65 -0.61
N HIS A 145 6.02 11.83 0.46
CA HIS A 145 6.55 12.16 1.78
C HIS A 145 7.27 10.97 2.41
N ILE A 146 8.60 11.07 2.50
CA ILE A 146 9.48 10.03 3.03
C ILE A 146 10.26 10.56 4.24
N ASP A 147 10.92 9.66 4.96
CA ASP A 147 11.83 10.06 6.04
C ASP A 147 13.01 10.86 5.46
N LYS A 148 13.30 12.04 6.01
CA LYS A 148 14.38 12.94 5.55
C LYS A 148 15.74 12.27 5.55
N ASP A 149 15.95 11.30 6.45
CA ASP A 149 17.22 10.57 6.57
C ASP A 149 17.28 9.34 5.62
N SER A 150 16.27 9.13 4.78
CA SER A 150 16.24 8.01 3.83
C SER A 150 17.30 8.19 2.74
N THR A 151 18.31 7.31 2.67
CA THR A 151 19.26 7.30 1.54
C THR A 151 18.59 6.97 0.20
N TYR A 152 17.54 6.16 0.21
CA TYR A 152 16.76 5.79 -0.97
C TYR A 152 15.27 5.98 -0.70
N CYS A 153 14.51 6.40 -1.71
CA CYS A 153 13.06 6.49 -1.58
C CYS A 153 12.47 5.07 -1.40
N PRO A 154 11.71 4.81 -0.32
CA PRO A 154 11.05 3.51 -0.12
C PRO A 154 9.92 3.24 -1.13
N VAL A 155 9.56 4.22 -1.97
CA VAL A 155 8.54 4.10 -3.00
C VAL A 155 9.14 3.85 -4.38
N CYS A 156 9.92 4.79 -4.91
CA CYS A 156 10.47 4.67 -6.27
C CYS A 156 11.91 4.12 -6.32
N GLY A 157 12.56 3.90 -5.17
CA GLY A 157 13.92 3.34 -5.09
C GLY A 157 15.06 4.29 -5.48
N ILE A 158 14.77 5.52 -5.88
CA ILE A 158 15.80 6.49 -6.29
C ILE A 158 16.57 7.01 -5.08
N LYS A 159 17.90 7.15 -5.22
CA LYS A 159 18.77 7.73 -4.19
C LYS A 159 18.33 9.16 -3.88
N GLN A 160 18.14 9.47 -2.60
CA GLN A 160 17.89 10.83 -2.14
C GLN A 160 19.23 11.52 -1.92
N SER A 161 19.25 12.84 -2.05
CA SER A 161 20.45 13.65 -1.82
C SER A 161 20.76 13.75 -0.32
N GLY A 162 21.26 12.65 0.24
CA GLY A 162 22.05 12.60 1.47
C GLY A 162 23.47 12.15 1.09
N GLU A 163 24.48 12.80 1.69
CA GLU A 163 25.92 12.63 1.43
C GLU A 163 26.35 11.17 1.13
#